data_AF-A0A285N112-F1
#
_entry.id   AF-A0A285N112-F1
#
_cell.length_a   1.000
_cell.length_b   1.000
_cell.length_c   1.000
_cell.angle_alpha   90.00
_cell.angle_beta   90.00
_cell.angle_gamma   90.00
#
_symmetry.space_group_name_H-M   'P 1'
#
loop_
_entity.id
_entity.type
_entity.pdbx_description
1 polymer ?
#
loop_
_entity_poly.entity_id
_entity_poly.type
_entity_poly.pdbx_seq_one_letter_code
_entity_poly.pdbx_strand_id
1 'polypeptide(L)'
;MDLMLKTILVIVLILIVYQDMKMRLIHILLPVALFGLGMVMNWFFVDYAYMEWLWSLLFLGLNFLVVTLYFSVKKRSYTNPIDTLIGWGDVLFLIALIPFFSFRGYLQFFVMGMIFSLLLFVVMKAIYPKYRTIPLAGFLALFLMGTMLVDGVTDIDLLL
;
A
#
# COMPACT_ATOMS: atom_id res chain seq x y z
N MET A 1 4.43 -21.70 11.92
CA MET A 1 4.76 -20.29 12.24
C MET A 1 4.26 -19.36 11.15
N ASP A 2 4.42 -19.72 9.87
CA ASP A 2 3.86 -18.98 8.73
C ASP A 2 2.34 -18.75 8.78
N LEU A 3 1.55 -19.77 9.10
CA LEU A 3 0.09 -19.63 9.13
C LEU A 3 -0.38 -18.59 10.16
N MET A 4 0.23 -18.60 11.36
CA MET A 4 -0.11 -17.64 12.42
C MET A 4 0.23 -16.20 12.02
N LEU A 5 1.40 -15.99 11.41
CA LEU A 5 1.81 -14.66 10.91
C LEU A 5 0.90 -14.18 9.78
N LYS A 6 0.53 -15.05 8.84
CA LYS A 6 -0.44 -14.74 7.78
C LYS A 6 -1.80 -14.37 8.36
N THR A 7 -2.30 -15.08 9.37
CA THR A 7 -3.57 -14.72 10.05
C THR A 7 -3.48 -13.35 10.72
N ILE A 8 -2.39 -13.04 11.43
CA ILE A 8 -2.19 -11.73 12.05
C ILE A 8 -2.14 -10.63 10.98
N LEU A 9 -1.43 -10.85 9.88
CA LEU A 9 -1.35 -9.91 8.77
C LEU A 9 -2.74 -9.61 8.18
N VAL A 10 -3.55 -10.64 7.92
CA VAL A 10 -4.92 -10.47 7.42
C VAL A 10 -5.78 -9.66 8.40
N ILE A 11 -5.66 -9.91 9.70
CA ILE A 11 -6.39 -9.13 10.71
C ILE A 11 -5.97 -7.65 10.67
N VAL A 12 -4.66 -7.37 10.60
CA VAL A 12 -4.15 -5.99 10.49
C VAL A 12 -4.65 -5.33 9.20
N LEU A 13 -4.64 -6.03 8.06
CA LEU A 13 -5.16 -5.51 6.80
C LEU A 13 -6.66 -5.21 6.87
N ILE A 14 -7.47 -6.09 7.47
CA ILE A 14 -8.90 -5.83 7.69
C ILE A 14 -9.11 -4.58 8.55
N LEU A 15 -8.31 -4.40 9.61
CA LEU A 15 -8.38 -3.20 10.45
C LEU A 15 -8.00 -1.94 9.67
N ILE A 16 -6.99 -2.00 8.79
CA ILE A 16 -6.60 -0.88 7.92
C ILE A 16 -7.73 -0.54 6.95
N VAL A 17 -8.31 -1.52 6.26
CA VAL A 17 -9.45 -1.31 5.36
C VAL A 17 -10.62 -0.68 6.11
N TYR A 18 -10.95 -1.19 7.30
CA TYR A 18 -12.04 -0.64 8.10
C TYR A 18 -11.78 0.81 8.54
N GLN A 19 -10.57 1.10 9.04
CA GLN A 19 -10.20 2.45 9.47
C GLN A 19 -10.16 3.43 8.30
N ASP A 20 -9.58 3.04 7.18
CA ASP A 20 -9.42 3.91 6.01
C ASP A 20 -10.78 4.23 5.37
N MET A 21 -11.67 3.23 5.25
CA MET A 21 -13.01 3.43 4.70
C MET A 21 -13.95 4.23 5.62
N LYS A 22 -13.85 4.06 6.95
CA LYS A 22 -14.77 4.67 7.91
C LYS A 22 -14.28 6.02 8.44
N MET A 23 -13.01 6.13 8.80
CA MET A 23 -12.44 7.31 9.47
C MET A 23 -11.57 8.17 8.55
N ARG A 24 -11.21 7.68 7.34
CA ARG A 24 -10.33 8.37 6.38
C ARG A 24 -9.00 8.85 7.00
N LEU A 25 -8.60 8.20 8.10
CA LEU A 25 -7.48 8.53 8.94
C LEU A 25 -6.93 7.19 9.43
N ILE A 26 -5.76 6.84 8.95
CA ILE A 26 -5.04 5.66 9.40
C ILE A 26 -4.21 6.09 10.60
N HIS A 27 -4.45 5.46 11.75
CA HIS A 27 -3.58 5.67 12.90
C HIS A 27 -2.17 5.16 12.58
N ILE A 28 -1.15 5.98 12.86
CA ILE A 28 0.27 5.68 12.60
C ILE A 28 0.70 4.31 13.17
N LEU A 29 0.05 3.87 14.25
CA LEU A 29 0.30 2.57 14.88
C LEU A 29 0.10 1.38 13.93
N LEU A 30 -0.88 1.42 13.02
CA LEU A 30 -1.17 0.30 12.12
C LEU A 30 -0.11 0.12 11.02
N PRO A 31 0.30 1.16 10.27
CA PRO A 31 1.43 1.06 9.33
C PRO A 31 2.74 0.66 10.03
N VAL A 32 3.00 1.17 11.24
CA VAL A 32 4.20 0.79 12.01
C VAL A 32 4.16 -0.69 12.40
N ALA A 33 3.00 -1.19 12.86
CA ALA A 33 2.84 -2.61 13.17
C ALA A 33 3.01 -3.48 11.91
N LEU A 34 2.47 -3.04 10.77
CA LEU A 34 2.61 -3.73 9.48
C LEU A 34 4.09 -3.79 9.06
N PHE A 35 4.82 -2.68 9.11
CA PHE A 35 6.25 -2.63 8.79
C PHE A 35 7.08 -3.56 9.71
N GLY A 36 6.80 -3.55 11.02
CA GLY A 36 7.45 -4.43 11.97
C GLY A 36 7.19 -5.91 11.68
N LEU A 37 5.96 -6.28 11.33
CA LEU A 37 5.62 -7.64 10.90
C LEU A 37 6.38 -8.03 9.64
N GLY A 38 6.50 -7.12 8.66
CA GLY A 38 7.25 -7.37 7.44
C GLY A 38 8.73 -7.61 7.70
N MET A 39 9.36 -6.83 8.58
CA MET A 39 10.76 -7.04 8.98
C MET A 39 10.96 -8.41 9.65
N VAL A 40 10.06 -8.80 10.56
CA VAL A 40 10.12 -10.12 11.21
C VAL A 40 9.97 -11.23 10.18
N MET A 41 8.98 -11.13 9.28
CA MET A 41 8.79 -12.15 8.24
C MET A 41 10.01 -12.25 7.32
N ASN A 42 10.61 -11.13 6.94
CA ASN A 42 11.79 -11.11 6.11
C ASN A 42 12.97 -11.85 6.76
N TRP A 43 13.26 -11.50 8.02
CA TRP A 43 14.37 -12.05 8.79
C TRP A 43 14.27 -13.57 8.99
N PHE A 44 13.05 -14.11 9.09
CA PHE A 44 12.86 -15.54 9.36
C PHE A 44 12.65 -16.40 8.11
N PHE A 45 12.17 -15.84 7.00
CA PHE A 45 11.65 -16.65 5.89
C PHE A 45 12.16 -16.29 4.50
N VAL A 46 12.63 -15.06 4.28
CA VAL A 46 12.79 -14.54 2.91
C VAL A 46 14.18 -13.96 2.63
N ASP A 47 14.90 -13.47 3.65
CA ASP A 47 16.29 -12.96 3.54
C ASP A 47 16.47 -12.00 2.34
N TYR A 48 15.53 -11.06 2.12
CA TYR A 48 15.71 -10.06 1.07
C TYR A 48 16.91 -9.16 1.40
N ALA A 49 17.71 -8.84 0.38
CA ALA A 49 18.82 -7.91 0.57
C ALA A 49 18.27 -6.52 0.92
N TYR A 50 18.85 -5.86 1.95
CA TYR A 50 18.53 -4.48 2.33
C TYR A 50 18.61 -3.48 1.17
N MET A 51 19.39 -3.80 0.13
CA MET A 51 19.45 -3.04 -1.11
C MET A 51 18.11 -3.00 -1.84
N GLU A 52 17.33 -4.07 -1.84
CA GLU A 52 16.01 -4.09 -2.48
C GLU A 52 15.02 -3.15 -1.81
N TRP A 53 15.05 -3.07 -0.48
CA TRP A 53 14.22 -2.12 0.27
C TRP A 53 14.59 -0.68 -0.06
N LEU A 54 15.89 -0.40 -0.21
CA LEU A 54 16.38 0.91 -0.62
C LEU A 54 15.91 1.27 -2.03
N TRP A 55 15.95 0.32 -2.98
CA TRP A 55 15.41 0.52 -4.33
C TRP A 55 13.91 0.78 -4.32
N SER A 56 13.13 0.05 -3.52
CA SER A 56 11.69 0.27 -3.35
C SER A 56 11.38 1.65 -2.74
N LEU A 57 12.15 2.07 -1.73
CA LEU A 57 12.05 3.41 -1.14
C LEU A 57 12.38 4.51 -2.15
N LEU A 58 13.45 4.34 -2.93
CA LEU A 58 13.86 5.30 -3.97
C LEU A 58 12.80 5.39 -5.08
N PHE A 59 12.25 4.26 -5.52
CA PHE A 59 11.16 4.22 -6.49
C PHE A 59 9.92 4.96 -5.98
N LEU A 60 9.54 4.73 -4.73
CA LEU A 60 8.41 5.41 -4.11
C LEU A 60 8.68 6.92 -3.98
N GLY A 61 9.87 7.31 -3.52
CA GLY A 61 10.28 8.71 -3.41
C GLY A 61 10.30 9.43 -4.75
N LEU A 62 10.77 8.76 -5.82
CA LEU A 62 10.76 9.30 -7.17
C LEU A 62 9.33 9.52 -7.67
N ASN A 63 8.41 8.57 -7.44
CA ASN A 63 7.00 8.75 -7.79
C ASN A 63 6.38 9.97 -7.09
N PHE A 64 6.60 10.11 -5.78
CA PHE A 64 6.12 11.28 -5.05
C PHE A 64 6.74 12.59 -5.53
N LEU A 65 8.02 12.58 -5.88
CA LEU A 65 8.71 13.74 -6.44
C LEU A 65 8.08 14.14 -7.78
N VAL A 66 7.83 13.19 -8.69
CA VAL A 66 7.19 13.47 -9.99
C VAL A 66 5.78 14.02 -9.80
N VAL A 67 4.97 13.42 -8.92
CA VAL A 67 3.62 13.92 -8.61
C VAL A 67 3.67 15.33 -8.01
N THR A 68 4.63 15.58 -7.11
CA THR A 68 4.83 16.89 -6.49
C THR A 68 5.22 17.95 -7.50
N LEU A 69 6.19 17.65 -8.37
CA LEU A 69 6.58 18.55 -9.45
C LEU A 69 5.41 18.82 -10.40
N TYR A 70 4.68 17.79 -10.81
CA TYR A 70 3.53 17.94 -11.70
C TYR A 70 2.48 18.89 -11.13
N PHE A 71 2.07 18.71 -9.87
CA PHE A 71 1.09 19.59 -9.24
C PHE A 71 1.64 20.98 -8.93
N SER A 72 2.91 21.09 -8.56
CA SER A 72 3.57 22.37 -8.31
C SER A 72 3.59 23.24 -9.58
N VAL A 73 3.98 22.65 -10.71
CA VAL A 73 3.96 23.33 -12.03
C VAL A 73 2.53 23.69 -12.42
N LYS A 74 1.58 22.77 -12.26
CA LYS A 74 0.17 22.98 -12.64
C LYS A 74 -0.53 24.06 -11.82
N LYS A 75 -0.24 24.16 -10.53
CA LYS A 75 -0.85 25.14 -9.61
C LYS A 75 -0.03 26.44 -9.49
N ARG A 76 1.16 26.54 -10.11
CA ARG A 76 2.12 27.67 -9.97
C ARG A 76 2.43 28.02 -8.50
N SER A 77 2.27 27.06 -7.61
CA SER A 77 2.46 27.22 -6.17
C SER A 77 3.01 25.90 -5.63
N TYR A 78 4.04 25.99 -4.80
CA TYR A 78 4.57 24.84 -4.06
C TYR A 78 3.48 24.35 -3.11
N THR A 79 2.70 23.38 -3.59
CA THR A 79 1.67 22.71 -2.81
C THR A 79 2.11 21.28 -2.65
N ASN A 80 2.28 20.85 -1.39
CA ASN A 80 2.60 19.46 -1.10
C ASN A 80 1.37 18.60 -1.44
N PRO A 81 1.43 17.71 -2.45
CA PRO A 81 0.31 16.84 -2.81
C PRO A 81 0.01 15.84 -1.71
N ILE A 82 1.01 15.53 -0.87
CA ILE A 82 0.86 14.59 0.23
C ILE A 82 -0.14 15.16 1.25
N ASP A 83 -0.05 16.44 1.61
CA ASP A 83 -0.97 17.05 2.58
C ASP A 83 -2.37 17.32 1.99
N THR A 84 -2.48 17.47 0.67
CA THR A 84 -3.69 18.00 0.03
C THR A 84 -4.50 16.97 -0.76
N LEU A 85 -3.87 15.89 -1.24
CA LEU A 85 -4.47 14.93 -2.19
C LEU A 85 -4.35 13.48 -1.74
N ILE A 86 -3.21 13.09 -1.15
CA ILE A 86 -2.89 11.69 -0.84
C ILE A 86 -3.11 11.37 0.64
N GLY A 87 -2.68 12.26 1.55
CA GLY A 87 -2.73 12.01 2.99
C GLY A 87 -1.56 11.15 3.46
N TRP A 88 -1.06 11.45 4.66
CA TRP A 88 0.09 10.75 5.25
C TRP A 88 -0.17 9.26 5.54
N GLY A 89 -1.42 8.87 5.78
CA GLY A 89 -1.79 7.47 6.03
C GLY A 89 -1.44 6.57 4.85
N ASP A 90 -1.75 7.00 3.63
CA ASP A 90 -1.49 6.26 2.40
C ASP A 90 0.01 6.11 2.12
N VAL A 91 0.78 7.17 2.35
CA VAL A 91 2.25 7.16 2.22
C VAL A 91 2.86 6.19 3.24
N LEU A 92 2.45 6.27 4.50
CA LEU A 92 2.94 5.38 5.55
C LEU A 92 2.59 3.92 5.26
N PHE A 93 1.40 3.65 4.72
CA PHE A 93 1.00 2.31 4.31
C PHE A 93 1.89 1.77 3.19
N LEU A 94 2.16 2.57 2.15
CA LEU A 94 3.04 2.19 1.05
C LEU A 94 4.48 1.91 1.50
N ILE A 95 4.98 2.65 2.49
CA ILE A 95 6.29 2.40 3.10
C ILE A 95 6.25 1.13 3.95
N ALA A 96 5.15 0.92 4.69
CA ALA A 96 4.98 -0.24 5.55
C ALA A 96 4.99 -1.58 4.80
N LEU A 97 4.65 -1.56 3.50
CA LEU A 97 4.65 -2.73 2.64
C LEU A 97 6.04 -3.11 2.11
N ILE A 98 7.01 -2.19 2.09
CA ILE A 98 8.34 -2.42 1.52
C ILE A 98 9.03 -3.71 2.03
N PRO A 99 9.07 -4.03 3.34
CA PRO A 99 9.77 -5.22 3.81
C PRO A 99 9.11 -6.54 3.41
N PHE A 100 7.85 -6.51 2.92
CA PHE A 100 7.13 -7.70 2.49
C PHE A 100 7.48 -8.15 1.07
N PHE A 101 8.18 -7.33 0.28
CA PHE A 101 8.39 -7.59 -1.14
C PHE A 101 9.85 -7.43 -1.55
N SER A 102 10.22 -8.18 -2.59
CA SER A 102 11.37 -7.86 -3.43
C SER A 102 11.14 -6.52 -4.16
N PHE A 103 12.18 -5.88 -4.68
CA PHE A 103 12.02 -4.65 -5.47
C PHE A 103 11.06 -4.87 -6.65
N ARG A 104 11.16 -6.04 -7.31
CA ARG A 104 10.32 -6.40 -8.45
C ARG A 104 8.87 -6.63 -8.01
N GLY A 105 8.66 -7.38 -6.93
CA GLY A 105 7.33 -7.64 -6.36
C GLY A 105 6.66 -6.35 -5.90
N TYR A 106 7.42 -5.44 -5.28
CA TYR A 106 6.92 -4.13 -4.86
C TYR A 106 6.48 -3.29 -6.06
N LEU A 107 7.27 -3.26 -7.13
CA LEU A 107 6.94 -2.52 -8.35
C LEU A 107 5.67 -3.07 -9.01
N GLN A 108 5.54 -4.39 -9.12
CA GLN A 108 4.34 -5.04 -9.66
C GLN A 108 3.11 -4.76 -8.79
N PHE A 109 3.23 -4.95 -7.48
CA PHE A 109 2.18 -4.65 -6.52
C PHE A 109 1.74 -3.18 -6.61
N PHE A 110 2.70 -2.25 -6.66
CA PHE A 110 2.41 -0.84 -6.76
C PHE A 110 1.64 -0.52 -8.04
N VAL A 111 2.12 -0.95 -9.21
CA VAL A 111 1.45 -0.64 -10.48
C VAL A 111 0.07 -1.29 -10.57
N MET A 112 -0.03 -2.59 -10.30
CA MET A 112 -1.30 -3.32 -10.38
C MET A 112 -2.30 -2.87 -9.33
N GLY A 113 -1.84 -2.65 -8.09
CA GLY A 113 -2.65 -2.13 -7.00
C GLY A 113 -3.16 -0.72 -7.27
N MET A 114 -2.34 0.15 -7.87
CA MET A 114 -2.77 1.50 -8.28
C MET A 114 -3.85 1.42 -9.37
N ILE A 115 -3.68 0.58 -10.39
CA ILE A 115 -4.71 0.36 -11.41
C ILE A 115 -6.00 -0.19 -10.78
N PHE A 116 -5.89 -1.21 -9.92
CA PHE A 116 -7.02 -1.80 -9.22
C PHE A 116 -7.77 -0.77 -8.36
N SER A 117 -7.04 0.06 -7.59
CA SER A 117 -7.64 1.09 -6.74
C SER A 117 -8.41 2.13 -7.54
N LEU A 118 -7.90 2.52 -8.72
CA LEU A 118 -8.58 3.43 -9.64
C LEU A 118 -9.85 2.83 -10.20
N LEU A 119 -9.81 1.57 -10.66
CA LEU A 119 -10.99 0.87 -11.17
C LEU A 119 -12.05 0.72 -10.09
N LEU A 120 -11.65 0.28 -8.89
CA LEU A 120 -12.56 0.11 -7.75
C LEU A 120 -13.17 1.45 -7.32
N PHE A 121 -12.38 2.53 -7.33
CA PHE A 121 -12.89 3.87 -7.05
C PHE A 121 -13.95 4.33 -8.05
N VAL A 122 -13.74 4.10 -9.35
CA VAL A 122 -14.72 4.45 -10.39
C VAL A 122 -16.03 3.70 -10.17
N VAL A 123 -15.96 2.39 -9.90
CA VAL A 123 -17.13 1.56 -9.60
C VAL A 123 -17.83 2.05 -8.33
N MET A 124 -17.09 2.28 -7.24
CA MET A 124 -17.65 2.75 -5.98
C MET A 124 -18.28 4.14 -6.10
N LYS A 125 -17.68 5.05 -6.87
CA LYS A 125 -18.24 6.38 -7.11
C LYS A 125 -19.55 6.31 -7.90
N ALA A 126 -19.66 5.37 -8.84
CA ALA A 126 -20.89 5.13 -9.58
C ALA A 126 -22.03 4.62 -8.68
N ILE A 127 -21.71 3.77 -7.70
CA ILE A 127 -22.71 3.20 -6.76
C ILE A 127 -23.01 4.16 -5.60
N TYR A 128 -21.99 4.87 -5.10
CA TYR A 128 -22.06 5.73 -3.92
C TYR A 128 -21.41 7.11 -4.21
N PRO A 129 -22.16 8.05 -4.81
CA PRO A 129 -21.63 9.37 -5.18
C PRO A 129 -21.24 10.28 -4.00
N LYS A 130 -21.46 9.82 -2.76
CA LYS A 130 -21.13 10.56 -1.52
C LYS A 130 -19.64 10.52 -1.17
N TYR A 131 -18.86 9.64 -1.79
CA TYR A 131 -17.40 9.56 -1.56
C TYR A 131 -16.65 10.62 -2.36
N ARG A 132 -15.95 11.52 -1.65
CA ARG A 132 -15.21 12.66 -2.23
C ARG A 132 -13.71 12.41 -2.43
N THR A 133 -13.14 11.42 -1.73
CA THR A 133 -11.70 11.10 -1.74
C THR A 133 -11.50 9.61 -1.92
N ILE A 134 -10.37 9.22 -2.50
CA ILE A 134 -9.98 7.81 -2.74
C ILE A 134 -9.31 7.28 -1.46
N PRO A 135 -9.86 6.27 -0.77
CA PRO A 135 -9.17 5.58 0.33
C PRO A 135 -8.13 4.61 -0.25
N LEU A 136 -6.93 5.13 -0.58
CA LEU A 136 -5.94 4.39 -1.35
C LEU A 136 -5.38 3.19 -0.56
N ALA A 137 -4.96 3.40 0.69
CA ALA A 137 -4.44 2.33 1.54
C ALA A 137 -5.45 1.21 1.76
N GLY A 138 -6.73 1.54 1.94
CA GLY A 138 -7.79 0.54 2.06
C GLY A 138 -7.94 -0.30 0.79
N PHE A 139 -7.90 0.33 -0.39
CA PHE A 139 -7.98 -0.41 -1.64
C PHE A 139 -6.73 -1.25 -1.93
N LEU A 140 -5.54 -0.74 -1.61
CA LEU A 140 -4.30 -1.50 -1.71
C LEU A 140 -4.23 -2.65 -0.71
N ALA A 141 -4.75 -2.47 0.52
CA ALA A 141 -4.87 -3.53 1.51
C ALA A 141 -5.86 -4.61 1.06
N LEU A 142 -6.99 -4.24 0.46
CA LEU A 142 -7.92 -5.18 -0.18
C LEU A 142 -7.26 -5.95 -1.32
N PHE A 143 -6.50 -5.26 -2.17
CA PHE A 143 -5.76 -5.88 -3.26
C PHE A 143 -4.74 -6.89 -2.73
N LEU A 144 -3.97 -6.52 -1.70
CA LEU A 144 -3.01 -7.40 -1.04
C LEU A 144 -3.67 -8.64 -0.42
N MET A 145 -4.81 -8.47 0.28
CA MET A 145 -5.55 -9.62 0.81
C MET A 145 -6.03 -10.54 -0.32
N GLY A 146 -6.49 -9.96 -1.44
CA GLY A 146 -6.90 -10.70 -2.62
C GLY A 146 -5.77 -11.55 -3.21
N THR A 147 -4.59 -10.96 -3.41
CA THR A 147 -3.42 -11.69 -3.94
C THR A 147 -2.98 -12.80 -2.98
N MET A 148 -2.95 -12.56 -1.67
CA MET A 148 -2.60 -13.59 -0.69
C MET A 148 -3.56 -14.79 -0.70
N LEU A 149 -4.86 -14.56 -0.94
CA LEU A 149 -5.85 -15.63 -1.08
C LEU A 149 -5.64 -16.44 -2.35
N VAL A 150 -5.28 -15.78 -3.46
CA VAL A 150 -5.00 -16.44 -4.74
C VAL A 150 -3.73 -17.29 -4.64
N ASP A 151 -2.64 -16.74 -4.09
CA ASP A 151 -1.38 -17.46 -3.89
C ASP A 151 -1.63 -18.73 -3.05
N GLY A 152 -2.40 -18.62 -1.95
CA GLY A 152 -2.73 -19.75 -1.08
C GLY A 152 -3.64 -20.83 -1.69
N VAL A 153 -4.30 -20.54 -2.82
CA VAL A 153 -5.19 -21.48 -3.53
C VAL A 153 -4.54 -22.02 -4.80
N THR A 154 -3.64 -21.27 -5.43
CA THR A 154 -3.13 -21.58 -6.78
C THR A 154 -1.64 -21.92 -6.85
N ASP A 155 -0.87 -21.79 -5.77
CA ASP A 155 0.61 -21.91 -5.77
C ASP A 155 1.28 -21.00 -6.84
N ILE A 156 0.55 -20.03 -7.40
CA ILE A 156 1.07 -19.03 -8.33
C ILE A 156 1.51 -17.87 -7.46
N ASP A 157 2.81 -17.69 -7.26
CA ASP A 157 3.33 -16.50 -6.58
C ASP A 157 3.16 -15.28 -7.49
N LEU A 158 2.05 -14.55 -7.34
CA LEU A 158 1.79 -13.32 -8.10
C LEU A 158 2.63 -12.12 -7.62
N LEU A 159 3.38 -12.30 -6.54
CA LEU A 159 4.05 -11.22 -5.79
C LEU A 159 5.57 -11.44 -5.58
N LEU A 160 6.17 -12.47 -6.18
CA LEU A 160 7.62 -12.75 -6.14
C LEU A 160 8.34 -12.40 -7.44
#